data_AF-A0A1L9RTM5-F1
#
_entry.id   AF-A0A1L9RTM5-F1
#
_cell.length_a   1.000
_cell.length_b   1.000
_cell.length_c   1.000
_cell.angle_alpha   90.00
_cell.angle_beta   90.00
_cell.angle_gamma   90.00
#
_symmetry.space_group_name_H-M   'P 1'
#
loop_
_entity.id
_entity.type
_entity.pdbx_description
1 polymer ?
#
loop_
_entity_poly.entity_id
_entity_poly.type
_entity_poly.pdbx_seq_one_letter_code
_entity_poly.pdbx_strand_id
1 'polypeptide(L)'
;MSRAGTWFKMLGAGIVICVGGPAFVQSIRPSDEELFKRYNKDLQKRSLEEGDRRAQEFDDYVNRLKQWSKSDKSIWVAAQEQEDLRRSQVDTSASQGKEEARIQREEMRKELLGEK
;
A
#
# COMPACT_ATOMS: atom_id res chain seq x y z
N MET A 1 31.41 -5.14 -45.11
CA MET A 1 30.04 -5.14 -44.51
C MET A 1 29.41 -3.80 -44.82
N SER A 2 28.21 -3.75 -45.41
CA SER A 2 27.56 -2.45 -45.68
C SER A 2 27.15 -1.79 -44.35
N ARG A 3 27.15 -0.44 -44.31
CA ARG A 3 26.77 0.32 -43.10
C ARG A 3 25.37 -0.05 -42.60
N ALA A 4 24.45 -0.37 -43.52
CA ALA A 4 23.12 -0.86 -43.23
C ALA A 4 23.13 -2.25 -42.55
N GLY A 5 23.98 -3.17 -43.03
CA GLY A 5 24.12 -4.49 -42.42
C GLY A 5 24.68 -4.44 -41.00
N THR A 6 25.61 -3.52 -40.71
CA THR A 6 26.12 -3.31 -39.34
C THR A 6 25.04 -2.73 -38.43
N TRP A 7 24.25 -1.76 -38.90
CA TRP A 7 23.13 -1.19 -38.12
C TRP A 7 22.05 -2.22 -37.79
N PHE A 8 21.66 -3.06 -38.75
CA PHE A 8 20.70 -4.15 -38.51
C PHE A 8 21.21 -5.17 -37.48
N LYS A 9 22.50 -5.53 -37.54
CA LYS A 9 23.11 -6.41 -36.53
C LYS A 9 23.10 -5.78 -35.14
N MET A 10 23.43 -4.49 -35.04
CA MET A 10 23.40 -3.78 -33.75
C MET A 10 21.98 -3.64 -33.20
N LEU A 11 20.99 -3.35 -34.06
CA LEU A 11 19.58 -3.32 -33.67
C LEU A 11 19.12 -4.70 -33.17
N GLY A 12 19.45 -5.76 -33.90
CA GLY A 12 19.10 -7.13 -33.51
C GLY A 12 19.73 -7.53 -32.17
N ALA A 13 21.02 -7.24 -31.98
CA ALA A 13 21.70 -7.47 -30.70
C ALA A 13 21.06 -6.65 -29.56
N GLY A 14 20.71 -5.40 -29.81
CA GLY A 14 20.04 -4.53 -28.85
C GLY A 14 18.68 -5.09 -28.42
N ILE A 15 17.86 -5.57 -29.36
CA ILE A 15 16.56 -6.20 -29.04
C ILE A 15 16.75 -7.46 -28.21
N VAL A 16 17.71 -8.32 -28.59
CA VAL A 16 18.00 -9.56 -27.85
C VAL A 16 18.40 -9.26 -26.40
N ILE A 17 19.19 -8.21 -26.15
CA ILE A 17 19.57 -7.84 -24.79
C ILE A 17 18.39 -7.23 -24.03
N CYS A 18 17.70 -6.25 -24.63
CA CYS A 18 16.62 -5.51 -23.97
C CYS A 18 15.38 -6.37 -23.69
N VAL A 19 15.07 -7.34 -24.55
CA VAL A 19 13.89 -8.21 -24.38
C VAL A 19 14.31 -9.57 -23.83
N GLY A 20 15.39 -10.15 -24.35
CA GLY A 20 15.87 -11.47 -23.94
C GLY A 20 16.38 -11.48 -22.49
N GLY A 21 16.98 -10.39 -22.00
CA GLY A 21 17.38 -10.28 -20.59
C GLY A 21 16.18 -10.42 -19.64
N PRO A 22 15.19 -9.52 -19.71
CA PRO A 22 13.97 -9.63 -18.90
C PRO A 22 13.21 -10.94 -19.10
N ALA A 23 13.09 -11.44 -20.34
CA ALA A 23 12.41 -12.70 -20.62
C ALA A 23 13.12 -13.90 -19.99
N PHE A 24 14.45 -13.94 -20.06
CA PHE A 24 15.26 -14.99 -19.43
C PHE A 24 15.10 -14.95 -17.91
N VAL A 25 15.17 -13.77 -17.30
CA VAL A 25 14.93 -13.61 -15.85
C VAL A 25 13.55 -14.14 -15.46
N GLN A 26 12.50 -13.82 -16.22
CA GLN A 26 11.16 -14.34 -15.96
C GLN A 26 11.09 -15.86 -16.09
N SER A 27 11.81 -16.46 -17.05
CA SER A 27 11.80 -17.91 -17.24
C SER A 27 12.48 -18.70 -16.11
N ILE A 28 13.49 -18.12 -15.46
CA ILE A 28 14.22 -18.80 -14.37
C ILE A 28 13.68 -18.43 -12.99
N ARG A 29 12.91 -17.34 -12.89
CA ARG A 29 12.33 -16.90 -11.63
C ARG A 29 11.32 -17.95 -11.17
N PRO A 30 11.47 -18.52 -9.96
CA PRO A 30 10.48 -19.45 -9.43
C PRO A 30 9.13 -18.76 -9.28
N SER A 31 8.06 -19.49 -9.52
CA SER A 31 6.69 -18.98 -9.34
C SER A 31 6.43 -18.65 -7.87
N ASP A 32 5.44 -17.82 -7.58
CA ASP A 32 5.11 -17.42 -6.21
C ASP A 32 4.75 -18.64 -5.33
N GLU A 33 4.13 -19.68 -5.92
CA GLU A 33 3.83 -20.94 -5.25
C GLU A 33 5.09 -21.75 -4.91
N GLU A 34 6.05 -21.81 -5.84
CA GLU A 34 7.33 -22.49 -5.61
C GLU A 34 8.17 -21.75 -4.56
N LEU A 35 8.11 -20.42 -4.56
CA LEU A 35 8.75 -19.59 -3.57
C LEU A 35 8.12 -19.79 -2.19
N PHE A 36 6.78 -19.85 -2.12
CA PHE A 36 6.03 -20.10 -0.89
C PHE A 36 6.37 -21.47 -0.27
N LYS A 37 6.51 -22.51 -1.09
CA LYS A 37 6.92 -23.85 -0.64
C LYS A 37 8.33 -23.87 -0.03
N ARG A 38 9.21 -22.95 -0.41
CA ARG A 38 10.57 -22.81 0.15
C ARG A 38 10.61 -22.04 1.47
N TYR A 39 9.52 -21.38 1.87
CA TYR A 39 9.46 -20.67 3.15
C TYR A 39 9.42 -21.61 4.35
N ASN A 40 9.89 -21.11 5.50
CA ASN A 40 9.70 -21.79 6.78
C ASN A 40 8.19 -21.84 7.13
N LYS A 41 7.76 -22.86 7.89
CA LYS A 41 6.34 -23.10 8.24
C LYS A 41 5.66 -21.89 8.89
N ASP A 42 6.39 -21.14 9.72
CA ASP A 42 5.87 -19.93 10.37
C ASP A 42 5.59 -18.80 9.36
N LEU A 43 6.45 -18.65 8.36
CA LEU A 43 6.28 -17.66 7.29
C LEU A 43 5.16 -18.05 6.33
N GLN A 44 4.99 -19.34 6.07
CA GLN A 44 3.86 -19.84 5.29
C GLN A 44 2.53 -19.50 5.98
N LYS A 45 2.44 -19.77 7.28
CA LYS A 45 1.25 -19.46 8.08
C LYS A 45 0.95 -17.96 8.08
N ARG A 46 1.94 -17.12 8.37
CA ARG A 46 1.77 -15.65 8.33
C ARG A 46 1.39 -15.15 6.94
N SER A 47 1.94 -15.74 5.89
CA SER A 47 1.62 -15.29 4.54
C SER A 47 0.24 -15.72 4.07
N LEU A 48 -0.32 -16.82 4.60
CA LEU A 48 -1.72 -17.21 4.41
C LEU A 48 -2.67 -16.32 5.22
N GLU A 49 -2.32 -15.99 6.47
CA GLU A 49 -3.17 -15.21 7.37
C GLU A 49 -3.16 -13.70 7.03
N GLU A 50 -1.99 -13.15 6.68
CA GLU A 50 -1.80 -11.72 6.43
C GLU A 50 -1.66 -11.39 4.94
N GLY A 51 -1.79 -12.37 4.04
CA GLY A 51 -1.59 -12.20 2.60
C GLY A 51 -2.53 -11.15 2.01
N ASP A 52 -3.84 -11.37 2.16
CA ASP A 52 -4.87 -10.46 1.63
C ASP A 52 -4.78 -9.06 2.23
N ARG A 53 -4.57 -8.99 3.56
CA ARG A 53 -4.37 -7.70 4.25
C ARG A 53 -3.18 -6.94 3.69
N ARG A 54 -2.04 -7.60 3.50
CA ARG A 54 -0.83 -6.96 2.93
C ARG A 54 -1.01 -6.55 1.48
N ALA A 55 -1.75 -7.32 0.68
CA ALA A 55 -2.07 -6.96 -0.69
C ALA A 55 -2.93 -5.68 -0.74
N GLN A 56 -3.97 -5.59 0.10
CA GLN A 56 -4.80 -4.39 0.23
C GLN A 56 -4.00 -3.19 0.73
N GLU A 57 -3.19 -3.37 1.78
CA GLU A 57 -2.31 -2.31 2.31
C GLU A 57 -1.33 -1.79 1.26
N PHE A 58 -0.81 -2.68 0.42
CA PHE A 58 0.06 -2.32 -0.68
C PHE A 58 -0.67 -1.50 -1.75
N ASP A 59 -1.85 -1.94 -2.19
CA ASP A 59 -2.67 -1.19 -3.15
C ASP A 59 -3.07 0.19 -2.62
N ASP A 60 -3.47 0.26 -1.36
CA ASP A 60 -3.80 1.53 -0.68
C ASP A 60 -2.58 2.45 -0.57
N TYR A 61 -1.41 1.89 -0.29
CA TYR A 61 -0.16 2.65 -0.28
C TYR A 61 0.20 3.19 -1.67
N VAL A 62 0.10 2.36 -2.71
CA VAL A 62 0.38 2.78 -4.10
C VAL A 62 -0.61 3.86 -4.55
N ASN A 63 -1.89 3.74 -4.17
CA ASN A 63 -2.89 4.75 -4.46
C ASN A 63 -2.59 6.08 -3.76
N ARG A 64 -2.19 6.07 -2.49
CA ARG A 64 -1.72 7.27 -1.77
C ARG A 64 -0.46 7.86 -2.42
N LEU A 65 0.49 7.03 -2.82
CA LEU A 65 1.70 7.46 -3.50
C LEU A 65 1.38 8.16 -4.84
N LYS A 66 0.45 7.61 -5.62
CA LYS A 66 -0.07 8.24 -6.85
C LYS A 66 -0.74 9.59 -6.54
N GLN A 67 -1.44 9.72 -5.41
CA GLN A 67 -2.04 10.98 -5.00
C GLN A 67 -0.97 12.01 -4.61
N TRP A 68 0.02 11.63 -3.81
CA TRP A 68 1.13 12.50 -3.42
C TRP A 68 1.97 12.96 -4.60
N SER A 69 2.20 12.08 -5.57
CA SER A 69 2.92 12.40 -6.81
C SER A 69 2.20 13.43 -7.69
N LYS A 70 0.91 13.68 -7.49
CA LYS A 70 0.17 14.73 -8.20
C LYS A 70 0.37 16.12 -7.56
N SER A 71 0.92 16.18 -6.35
CA SER A 71 1.21 17.44 -5.69
C SER A 71 2.59 17.95 -6.11
N ASP A 72 2.73 19.28 -6.23
CA ASP A 72 4.03 19.92 -6.47
C ASP A 72 4.97 19.88 -5.25
N LYS A 73 4.48 19.32 -4.12
CA LYS A 73 5.27 19.12 -2.91
C LYS A 73 6.03 17.81 -2.99
N SER A 74 7.16 17.71 -2.27
CA SER A 74 7.84 16.42 -2.15
C SER A 74 6.92 15.36 -1.53
N ILE A 75 7.04 14.12 -2.00
CA ILE A 75 6.22 12.99 -1.53
C ILE A 75 6.28 12.85 0.00
N TRP A 76 7.45 13.09 0.59
CA TRP A 76 7.66 13.03 2.05
C TRP A 76 6.85 14.07 2.81
N VAL A 77 6.76 15.29 2.28
CA VAL A 77 5.98 16.38 2.91
C VAL A 77 4.48 16.10 2.77
N ALA A 78 4.03 15.64 1.60
CA ALA A 78 2.63 15.28 1.38
C ALA A 78 2.19 14.09 2.26
N ALA A 79 3.07 13.10 2.48
CA ALA A 79 2.81 11.98 3.37
C ALA A 79 2.73 12.42 4.84
N GLN A 80 3.64 13.30 5.29
CA GLN A 80 3.62 13.87 6.64
C GLN A 80 2.33 14.65 6.90
N GLU A 81 1.94 15.52 5.97
CA GLU A 81 0.72 16.32 6.07
C GLU A 81 -0.54 15.44 6.15
N GLN A 82 -0.59 14.34 5.38
CA GLN A 82 -1.70 13.40 5.46
C GLN A 82 -1.76 12.65 6.80
N GLU A 83 -0.61 12.27 7.38
CA GLU A 83 -0.58 11.63 8.69
C GLU A 83 -0.96 12.60 9.81
N ASP A 84 -0.51 13.85 9.74
CA ASP A 84 -0.87 14.90 10.70
C ASP A 84 -2.38 15.18 10.65
N LEU A 85 -2.96 15.26 9.45
CA LEU A 85 -4.42 15.38 9.26
C LEU A 85 -5.18 14.16 9.81
N ARG A 86 -4.66 12.95 9.60
CA ARG A 86 -5.27 11.72 10.13
C ARG A 86 -5.26 11.73 11.66
N ARG A 87 -4.16 12.14 12.29
CA ARG A 87 -4.04 12.25 13.74
C ARG A 87 -5.02 13.29 14.29
N SER A 88 -5.06 14.48 13.70
CA SER A 88 -6.00 15.52 14.14
C SER A 88 -7.46 15.10 14.01
N GLN A 89 -7.81 14.35 12.96
CA GLN A 89 -9.16 13.80 12.80
C GLN A 89 -9.49 12.78 13.88
N VAL A 90 -8.59 11.84 14.18
CA VAL A 90 -8.79 10.85 15.24
C VAL A 90 -8.96 11.52 16.60
N ASP A 91 -8.13 12.52 16.91
CA ASP A 91 -8.21 13.26 18.17
C ASP A 91 -9.53 14.04 18.28
N THR A 92 -9.95 14.67 17.17
CA THR A 92 -11.22 15.41 17.12
C THR A 92 -12.41 14.46 17.31
N SER A 93 -12.47 13.35 16.58
CA SER A 93 -13.54 12.36 16.72
C SER A 93 -13.57 11.71 18.10
N ALA A 94 -12.40 11.44 18.71
CA ALA A 94 -12.32 10.92 20.07
C ALA A 94 -12.83 11.92 21.11
N SER A 95 -12.58 13.22 20.91
CA SER A 95 -13.08 14.27 21.79
C SER A 95 -14.60 14.45 21.68
N GLN A 96 -15.14 14.41 20.45
CA GLN A 96 -16.58 14.49 20.18
C GLN A 96 -17.33 13.29 20.76
N GLY A 97 -16.81 12.07 20.57
CA GLY A 97 -17.44 10.87 21.15
C GLY A 97 -17.46 10.86 22.68
N LYS A 98 -16.46 11.48 23.34
CA LYS A 98 -16.47 11.65 24.81
C LYS A 98 -17.52 12.67 25.26
N GLU A 99 -17.67 13.75 24.51
CA GLU A 99 -18.66 14.78 24.81
C GLU A 99 -20.09 14.26 24.63
N GLU A 100 -20.35 13.58 23.51
CA GLU A 100 -21.64 12.92 23.24
C GLU A 100 -21.97 11.85 24.29
N ALA A 101 -20.99 11.02 24.67
CA ALA A 101 -21.19 10.04 25.74
C ALA A 101 -21.45 10.69 27.11
N ARG A 102 -20.90 11.88 27.36
CA ARG A 102 -21.17 12.64 28.60
C ARG A 102 -22.59 13.20 28.59
N ILE A 103 -23.00 13.81 27.49
CA ILE A 103 -24.37 14.34 27.30
C ILE A 103 -25.40 13.22 27.46
N GLN A 104 -25.21 12.07 26.80
CA GLN A 104 -26.08 10.91 26.92
C GLN A 104 -26.21 10.39 28.37
N ARG A 105 -25.10 10.38 29.13
CA ARG A 105 -25.12 9.98 30.55
C ARG A 105 -25.89 10.98 31.42
N GLU A 106 -25.78 12.26 31.12
CA GLU A 106 -26.51 13.31 31.85
C GLU A 106 -28.01 13.30 31.56
N GLU A 107 -28.40 13.05 30.31
CA GLU A 107 -29.80 12.86 29.93
C GLU A 107 -30.41 11.64 30.61
N MET A 108 -29.73 10.48 30.55
CA MET A 108 -30.17 9.25 31.25
C MET A 108 -30.28 9.45 32.77
N ARG A 109 -29.38 10.24 33.37
CA ARG A 109 -29.43 10.57 34.80
C ARG A 109 -30.63 11.47 35.14
N LYS A 110 -31.00 12.39 34.25
CA LYS A 110 -32.18 13.26 34.44
C LYS A 110 -33.48 12.49 34.29
N GLU A 111 -33.56 11.54 33.35
CA GLU A 111 -34.73 10.66 33.21
C GLU A 111 -34.92 9.75 34.43
N LEU A 112 -33.84 9.15 34.96
CA LEU A 112 -33.91 8.29 36.15
C LEU A 112 -34.25 9.03 37.46
N LEU A 113 -33.95 10.33 37.56
CA LEU A 113 -34.25 11.16 38.73
C LEU A 113 -35.55 11.98 38.58
N GLY A 114 -36.11 12.02 37.36
CA GLY A 114 -37.29 12.81 36.99
C GLY A 114 -38.62 12.07 37.08
N GLU A 115 -38.63 10.76 37.37
CA GLU A 115 -39.85 9.98 37.56
C GLU A 115 -40.23 9.94 39.06
N LYS A 116 -40.92 10.99 39.51
CA LYS A 116 -41.79 11.01 40.70
C LYS A 116 -42.90 12.02 40.56
#